data_AF-A0A2W6AN52-F1
#
_entry.id   AF-A0A2W6AN52-F1
#
_cell.length_a   1.000
_cell.length_b   1.000
_cell.length_c   1.000
_cell.angle_alpha   90.00
_cell.angle_beta   90.00
_cell.angle_gamma   90.00
#
_symmetry.space_group_name_H-M   'P 1'
#
loop_
_entity.id
_entity.type
_entity.pdbx_description
1 polymer ?
#
loop_
_entity_poly.entity_id
_entity_poly.type
_entity_poly.pdbx_seq_one_letter_code
_entity_poly.pdbx_strand_id
1 'polypeptide(L)'
;MADAFRWSALRKVTATATVSLAGNRYTVDPALVGRRVELRYDPEDLTRLDVISDGRPAGVATPFVLGRHVHPAVPQARRDPAPPTGVDYLGMVQAAHEATTSGPIAFRDLTDPGDQLGLFDLGDTDTDTDDTASAS
;
A
#
# COMPACT_ATOMS: atom_id res chain seq x y z
N MET A 1 37.37 9.16 -20.87
CA MET A 1 36.72 7.87 -20.54
C MET A 1 35.62 8.16 -19.53
N ALA A 2 34.36 8.28 -19.94
CA ALA A 2 33.23 8.51 -19.00
C ALA A 2 31.84 8.14 -19.59
N ASP A 3 31.75 7.04 -20.37
CA ASP A 3 30.47 6.62 -20.99
C ASP A 3 29.88 5.32 -20.41
N ALA A 4 30.42 4.83 -19.29
CA ALA A 4 29.90 3.64 -18.63
C ALA A 4 28.84 4.06 -17.59
N PHE A 5 27.64 3.47 -17.66
CA PHE A 5 26.51 3.63 -16.71
C PHE A 5 25.57 4.83 -16.90
N ARG A 6 25.29 5.22 -18.14
CA ARG A 6 24.05 5.98 -18.40
C ARG A 6 22.85 5.05 -18.11
N TRP A 7 21.99 5.44 -17.17
CA TRP A 7 20.82 4.66 -16.78
C TRP A 7 19.91 4.45 -17.99
N SER A 8 19.27 3.27 -18.07
CA SER A 8 18.33 3.01 -19.15
C SER A 8 16.99 2.49 -18.65
N ALA A 9 15.92 2.90 -19.33
CA ALA A 9 14.57 2.47 -19.03
C ALA A 9 13.79 2.21 -20.33
N LEU A 10 13.15 1.03 -20.40
CA LEU A 10 12.23 0.71 -21.48
C LEU A 10 10.87 1.33 -21.22
N ARG A 11 10.38 2.14 -22.16
CA ARG A 11 9.04 2.75 -22.11
C ARG A 11 8.32 2.57 -23.43
N LYS A 12 7.00 2.45 -23.35
CA LYS A 12 6.13 2.44 -24.53
C LYS A 12 5.75 3.87 -24.86
N VAL A 13 5.90 4.25 -26.13
CA VAL A 13 5.46 5.55 -26.62
C VAL A 13 3.95 5.55 -26.75
N THR A 14 3.30 6.56 -26.17
CA THR A 14 1.83 6.74 -26.25
C THR A 14 1.41 7.20 -27.64
N ALA A 15 0.10 7.17 -27.93
CA ALA A 15 -0.46 7.68 -29.19
C ALA A 15 -0.08 9.14 -29.48
N THR A 16 0.19 9.92 -28.43
CA THR A 16 0.54 11.36 -28.52
C THR A 16 2.05 11.59 -28.64
N ALA A 17 2.83 10.58 -29.04
CA ALA A 17 4.30 10.68 -29.16
C ALA A 17 4.99 11.13 -27.85
N THR A 18 4.51 10.65 -26.71
CA THR A 18 5.09 10.96 -25.40
C THR A 18 5.46 9.71 -24.60
N VAL A 19 6.43 9.87 -23.70
CA VAL A 19 6.88 8.85 -22.74
C VAL A 19 6.95 9.43 -21.34
N SER A 20 6.69 8.60 -20.33
CA SER A 20 6.81 9.00 -18.92
C SER A 20 8.06 8.37 -18.28
N LEU A 21 8.89 9.20 -17.66
CA LEU A 21 10.07 8.78 -16.92
C LEU A 21 10.21 9.63 -15.65
N ALA A 22 10.40 8.98 -14.49
CA ALA A 22 10.58 9.63 -13.19
C ALA A 22 9.50 10.69 -12.85
N GLY A 23 8.24 10.44 -13.25
CA GLY A 23 7.13 11.38 -13.06
C GLY A 23 7.05 12.51 -14.09
N ASN A 24 8.09 12.72 -14.90
CA ASN A 24 8.12 13.67 -16.00
C ASN A 24 7.62 13.05 -17.29
N ARG A 25 7.05 13.89 -18.17
CA ARG A 25 6.64 13.51 -19.53
C ARG A 25 7.63 14.09 -20.53
N TYR A 26 7.98 13.32 -21.54
CA TYR A 26 8.89 13.73 -22.60
C TYR A 26 8.24 13.50 -23.96
N THR A 27 8.44 14.43 -24.87
CA THR A 27 8.05 14.29 -26.29
C THR A 27 9.15 13.56 -27.03
N VAL A 28 8.77 12.59 -27.86
CA VAL A 28 9.65 11.83 -28.75
C VAL A 28 9.21 11.99 -30.19
N ASP A 29 9.98 11.41 -31.13
CA ASP A 29 9.57 11.37 -32.54
C ASP A 29 8.22 10.64 -32.71
N PRO A 30 7.23 11.26 -33.37
CA PRO A 30 5.93 10.65 -33.68
C PRO A 30 6.02 9.32 -34.45
N ALA A 31 7.09 9.07 -35.21
CA ALA A 31 7.30 7.80 -35.91
C ALA A 31 7.45 6.60 -34.96
N LEU A 32 7.73 6.85 -33.68
CA LEU A 32 7.93 5.85 -32.63
C LEU A 32 6.65 5.51 -31.87
N VAL A 33 5.51 6.12 -32.20
CA VAL A 33 4.22 5.86 -31.55
C VAL A 33 3.88 4.37 -31.53
N GLY A 34 3.52 3.86 -30.35
CA GLY A 34 3.18 2.45 -30.14
C GLY A 34 4.37 1.50 -29.99
N ARG A 35 5.60 1.96 -30.27
CA ARG A 35 6.83 1.17 -30.10
C ARG A 35 7.34 1.21 -28.66
N ARG A 36 8.16 0.23 -28.30
CA ARG A 36 8.95 0.22 -27.06
C ARG A 36 10.32 0.79 -27.38
N VAL A 37 10.70 1.84 -26.67
CA VAL A 37 11.98 2.52 -26.83
C VAL A 37 12.77 2.44 -25.54
N GLU A 38 14.09 2.37 -25.66
CA GLU A 38 15.02 2.49 -24.55
C GLU A 38 15.41 3.97 -24.40
N LEU A 39 15.18 4.51 -23.21
CA LEU A 39 15.55 5.87 -22.85
C LEU A 39 16.83 5.81 -22.04
N ARG A 40 17.91 6.40 -22.55
CA ARG A 40 19.18 6.54 -21.83
C ARG A 40 19.30 7.95 -21.27
N TYR A 41 19.54 8.06 -19.97
CA TYR A 41 19.55 9.33 -19.25
C TYR A 41 20.55 9.33 -18.09
N ASP A 42 20.94 10.54 -17.67
CA ASP A 42 21.67 10.76 -16.43
C ASP A 42 20.65 11.03 -15.30
N PRO A 43 20.70 10.35 -14.14
CA PRO A 43 19.78 10.63 -13.05
C PRO A 43 19.87 12.07 -12.50
N GLU A 44 21.03 12.73 -12.60
CA GLU A 44 21.20 14.11 -12.12
C GLU A 44 20.74 15.15 -13.16
N ASP A 45 20.82 14.81 -14.45
CA ASP A 45 20.38 15.67 -15.56
C ASP A 45 19.30 14.99 -16.41
N LEU A 46 18.05 15.33 -16.10
CA LEU A 46 16.86 14.87 -16.82
C LEU A 46 16.43 15.80 -17.95
N THR A 47 17.23 16.80 -18.34
CA THR A 47 16.84 17.77 -19.38
C THR A 47 16.87 17.18 -20.79
N ARG A 48 17.66 16.12 -21.01
CA ARG A 48 17.86 15.49 -22.31
C ARG A 48 17.99 13.98 -22.18
N LEU A 49 17.14 13.24 -22.90
CA LEU A 49 17.16 11.77 -22.89
C LEU A 49 17.48 11.28 -24.30
N ASP A 50 18.42 10.36 -24.45
CA ASP A 50 18.66 9.72 -25.74
C ASP A 50 17.68 8.56 -25.93
N VAL A 51 17.03 8.53 -27.09
CA VAL A 51 16.02 7.52 -27.44
C VAL A 51 16.65 6.51 -28.38
N ILE A 52 16.55 5.23 -28.03
CA ILE A 52 17.02 4.12 -28.85
C ILE A 52 15.82 3.22 -29.17
N SER A 53 15.59 2.96 -30.46
CA SER A 53 14.60 2.00 -30.95
C SER A 53 15.34 0.86 -31.63
N ASP A 54 15.07 -0.37 -31.21
CA ASP A 54 15.62 -1.58 -31.85
C ASP A 54 17.17 -1.56 -31.96
N GLY A 55 17.83 -1.03 -30.93
CA GLY A 55 19.30 -0.88 -30.89
C GLY A 55 19.86 0.26 -31.75
N ARG A 56 19.00 1.08 -32.38
CA ARG A 56 19.41 2.24 -33.19
C ARG A 56 19.02 3.55 -32.52
N PRO A 57 19.88 4.59 -32.55
CA PRO A 57 19.52 5.90 -32.04
C PRO A 57 18.37 6.47 -32.88
N ALA A 58 17.26 6.75 -32.21
CA ALA A 58 16.01 7.22 -32.80
C ALA A 58 15.72 8.69 -32.49
N GLY A 59 16.66 9.38 -31.84
CA GLY A 59 16.58 10.80 -31.55
C GLY A 59 16.73 11.10 -30.06
N VAL A 60 16.23 12.27 -29.66
CA VAL A 60 16.33 12.79 -28.30
C VAL A 60 14.93 13.14 -27.81
N ALA A 61 14.60 12.76 -26.58
CA ALA A 61 13.35 13.14 -25.95
C ALA A 61 13.52 14.47 -25.21
N THR A 62 12.60 15.41 -25.43
CA THR A 62 12.59 16.73 -24.78
C THR A 62 11.50 16.78 -23.70
N PRO A 63 11.77 17.33 -22.51
CA PRO A 63 10.77 17.44 -21.45
C PRO A 63 9.55 18.24 -21.90
N PHE A 64 8.39 17.63 -21.72
CA PHE A 64 7.09 18.23 -21.99
C PHE A 64 6.67 19.07 -20.79
N VAL A 65 7.07 20.34 -20.79
CA VAL A 65 6.71 21.31 -19.74
C VAL A 65 5.29 21.83 -20.02
N LEU A 66 4.27 21.28 -19.36
CA LEU A 66 2.96 21.94 -19.33
C LEU A 66 3.06 23.16 -18.43
N GLY A 67 2.96 24.35 -19.02
CA GLY A 67 2.76 25.58 -18.28
C GLY A 67 1.45 25.54 -17.47
N ARG A 68 1.36 26.42 -16.47
CA ARG A 68 0.15 26.66 -15.68
C ARG A 68 -1.08 26.86 -16.58
N HIS A 69 -2.13 26.05 -16.35
CA HIS A 69 -3.43 26.15 -17.04
C HIS A 69 -4.28 27.32 -16.56
N VAL A 70 -3.89 27.97 -15.46
CA VAL A 70 -4.61 29.11 -14.90
C VAL A 70 -3.89 30.38 -15.32
N HIS A 71 -4.58 31.22 -16.08
CA HIS A 71 -4.09 32.55 -16.39
C HIS A 71 -3.93 33.34 -15.07
N PRO A 72 -2.83 34.08 -14.85
CA PRO A 72 -2.57 34.76 -13.58
C PRO A 72 -3.65 35.80 -13.20
N ALA A 73 -4.44 36.28 -14.17
CA ALA A 73 -5.57 37.16 -13.93
C ALA A 73 -6.90 36.43 -13.63
N VAL A 74 -6.92 35.09 -13.57
CA VAL A 74 -8.11 34.32 -13.16
C VAL A 74 -8.05 34.15 -11.65
N PRO A 75 -8.97 34.77 -10.88
CA PRO A 75 -9.06 34.56 -9.45
C PRO A 75 -9.37 33.10 -9.18
N GLN A 76 -8.49 32.43 -8.44
CA GLN A 76 -8.72 31.05 -8.04
C GLN A 76 -9.90 31.02 -7.06
N ALA A 77 -10.99 30.37 -7.45
CA ALA A 77 -12.18 30.29 -6.61
C ALA A 77 -11.80 29.67 -5.26
N ARG A 78 -12.00 30.44 -4.19
CA ARG A 78 -11.86 29.94 -2.82
C ARG A 78 -12.98 28.92 -2.62
N ARG A 79 -12.62 27.65 -2.39
CA ARG A 79 -13.59 26.65 -1.99
C ARG A 79 -14.00 26.97 -0.56
N ASP A 80 -15.28 27.28 -0.35
CA ASP A 80 -15.80 27.42 1.00
C ASP A 80 -15.63 26.08 1.75
N PRO A 81 -15.23 26.12 3.03
CA PRO A 81 -15.12 24.91 3.82
C PRO A 81 -16.47 24.20 3.81
N ALA A 82 -16.44 22.89 3.56
CA ALA A 82 -17.66 22.09 3.61
C ALA A 82 -18.31 22.26 5.00
N PRO A 83 -19.63 22.45 5.08
CA PRO A 83 -20.31 22.52 6.36
C PRO A 83 -19.99 21.25 7.17
N PRO A 84 -19.70 21.37 8.47
CA PRO A 84 -19.46 20.21 9.31
C PRO A 84 -20.69 19.32 9.24
N THR A 85 -20.50 18.05 8.91
CA THR A 85 -21.60 17.10 8.68
C THR A 85 -22.40 16.79 9.95
N GLY A 86 -21.94 17.27 11.12
CA GLY A 86 -22.71 17.28 12.37
C GLY A 86 -23.08 15.89 12.91
N VAL A 87 -22.56 14.83 12.32
CA VAL A 87 -22.94 13.46 12.68
C VAL A 87 -22.22 13.08 13.97
N ASP A 88 -22.99 12.97 15.06
CA ASP A 88 -22.51 12.47 16.35
C ASP A 88 -22.49 10.93 16.34
N TYR A 89 -21.41 10.39 15.77
CA TYR A 89 -21.19 8.95 15.74
C TYR A 89 -21.01 8.34 17.15
N LEU A 90 -20.46 9.10 18.11
CA LEU A 90 -20.21 8.59 19.46
C LEU A 90 -21.52 8.44 20.24
N GLY A 91 -22.41 9.43 20.16
CA GLY A 91 -23.74 9.33 20.75
C GLY A 91 -24.54 8.15 20.20
N MET A 92 -24.46 7.89 18.89
CA MET A 92 -25.13 6.74 18.26
C MET A 92 -24.59 5.40 18.74
N VAL A 93 -23.25 5.25 18.80
CA VAL A 93 -22.62 4.01 19.29
C VAL A 93 -22.93 3.79 20.77
N GLN A 94 -22.90 4.84 21.58
CA GLN A 94 -23.23 4.78 23.00
C GLN A 94 -24.69 4.38 23.24
N ALA A 95 -25.64 4.98 22.53
CA ALA A 95 -27.06 4.64 22.65
C ALA A 95 -27.34 3.17 22.27
N ALA A 96 -26.68 2.66 21.22
CA ALA A 96 -26.77 1.26 20.84
C ALA A 96 -26.15 0.31 21.90
N HIS A 97 -25.04 0.73 22.51
CA HIS A 97 -24.39 -0.01 23.59
C HIS A 97 -25.28 -0.09 24.85
N GLU A 98 -25.88 1.03 25.26
CA GLU A 98 -26.77 1.09 26.41
C GLU A 98 -28.04 0.25 26.20
N ALA A 99 -28.61 0.24 24.98
CA ALA A 99 -29.78 -0.57 24.66
C ALA A 99 -29.53 -2.09 24.71
N THR A 100 -28.28 -2.52 24.52
CA THR A 100 -27.89 -3.94 24.49
C THR A 100 -27.35 -4.41 25.84
N THR A 101 -26.84 -3.50 26.67
CA THR A 101 -26.11 -3.84 27.89
C THR A 101 -27.06 -4.04 29.06
N SER A 102 -27.24 -5.29 29.49
CA SER A 102 -27.95 -5.67 30.71
C SER A 102 -27.12 -5.36 31.97
N GLY A 103 -26.92 -4.07 32.26
CA GLY A 103 -26.33 -3.58 33.52
C GLY A 103 -24.81 -3.77 33.69
N PRO A 104 -24.21 -3.12 34.71
CA PRO A 104 -22.78 -3.21 34.99
C PRO A 104 -22.40 -4.58 35.58
N ILE A 105 -21.31 -5.15 35.08
CA ILE A 105 -20.74 -6.40 35.60
C ILE A 105 -19.84 -6.06 36.80
N ALA A 106 -20.18 -6.59 37.98
CA ALA A 106 -19.31 -6.51 39.14
C ALA A 106 -18.14 -7.50 38.98
N PHE A 107 -16.99 -7.01 38.49
CA PHE A 107 -15.81 -7.85 38.26
C PHE A 107 -15.24 -8.51 39.54
N ARG A 108 -15.56 -8.00 40.73
CA ARG A 108 -15.22 -8.65 42.01
C ARG A 108 -16.01 -9.93 42.28
N ASP A 109 -17.17 -10.08 41.63
CA ASP A 109 -18.06 -11.23 41.79
C ASP A 109 -17.86 -12.27 40.66
N LEU A 110 -17.02 -11.97 39.67
CA LEU A 110 -16.52 -12.95 38.72
C LEU A 110 -15.44 -13.80 39.43
N THR A 111 -15.87 -14.83 40.15
CA THR A 111 -14.97 -15.88 40.65
C THR A 111 -14.16 -16.45 39.49
N ASP A 112 -12.84 -16.48 39.64
CA ASP A 112 -11.92 -17.14 38.73
C ASP A 112 -12.24 -18.65 38.70
N PRO A 113 -12.53 -19.28 37.55
CA PRO A 113 -12.74 -20.72 37.47
C PRO A 113 -11.49 -21.56 37.83
N GLY A 114 -10.36 -20.91 38.18
CA GLY A 114 -9.13 -21.56 38.63
C GLY A 114 -9.03 -21.93 40.12
N ASP A 115 -9.97 -21.54 40.99
CA ASP A 115 -9.83 -21.71 42.45
C ASP A 115 -10.58 -22.94 43.04
N GLN A 116 -11.08 -23.84 42.19
CA GLN A 116 -11.67 -25.12 42.60
C GLN A 116 -10.66 -26.29 42.52
N LEU A 117 -9.58 -26.22 43.30
CA LEU A 117 -8.69 -27.36 43.51
C LEU A 117 -8.76 -27.82 44.98
N GLY A 118 -9.27 -29.04 45.23
CA GLY A 118 -8.92 -29.75 46.46
C GLY A 118 -9.96 -30.64 47.16
N LEU A 119 -10.76 -31.48 46.48
CA LEU A 119 -11.59 -32.48 47.20
C LEU A 119 -11.67 -33.88 46.59
N PHE A 120 -10.58 -34.44 46.07
CA PHE A 120 -10.50 -35.89 45.90
C PHE A 120 -9.20 -36.40 46.53
N ASP A 121 -9.27 -36.60 47.85
CA ASP A 121 -8.36 -37.49 48.58
C ASP A 121 -9.00 -38.88 48.63
N LEU A 122 -8.37 -39.87 48.01
CA LEU A 122 -8.50 -41.28 48.37
C LEU A 122 -7.17 -41.98 48.04
N GLY A 123 -6.52 -42.44 49.11
CA GLY A 123 -5.19 -43.02 49.11
C GLY A 123 -5.08 -44.42 48.53
N ASP A 124 -3.80 -44.74 48.30
CA ASP A 124 -3.11 -46.02 48.41
C ASP A 124 -3.97 -47.30 48.47
N THR A 125 -3.87 -48.12 47.42
CA THR A 125 -3.65 -49.56 47.60
C THR A 125 -2.69 -50.05 46.53
N ASP A 126 -1.44 -50.21 46.95
CA ASP A 126 -0.50 -51.23 46.50
C ASP A 126 -1.19 -52.58 46.25
N THR A 127 -1.08 -53.12 45.03
CA THR A 127 -1.02 -54.58 44.80
C THR A 127 -0.41 -54.87 43.44
N ASP A 128 0.90 -55.07 43.49
CA ASP A 128 1.71 -55.93 42.64
C ASP A 128 0.95 -57.23 42.27
N THR A 129 0.85 -57.59 40.99
CA THR A 129 0.94 -58.97 40.51
C THR A 129 1.13 -58.99 38.98
N ASP A 130 2.19 -59.68 38.63
CA ASP A 130 2.85 -59.97 37.37
C ASP A 130 2.03 -60.76 36.33
N ASP A 131 2.60 -60.75 35.12
CA ASP A 131 2.60 -61.85 34.12
C ASP A 131 1.36 -62.09 33.20
N THR A 132 1.58 -61.94 31.88
CA THR A 132 1.66 -63.06 30.90
C THR A 132 1.31 -62.64 29.46
N ALA A 133 2.38 -62.64 28.65
CA ALA A 133 2.58 -63.21 27.30
C ALA A 133 1.67 -62.90 26.07
N SER A 134 2.39 -62.53 25.01
CA SER A 134 2.42 -63.14 23.66
C SER A 134 1.27 -62.98 22.66
N ALA A 135 1.67 -62.40 21.52
CA ALA A 135 1.54 -62.90 20.15
C ALA A 135 0.15 -63.21 19.58
N SER A 136 -0.17 -62.53 18.48
CA SER A 136 -0.47 -63.16 17.18
C SER A 136 -0.31 -62.14 16.06
#